data_AF-A0A7C9EJZ3-F1
#
_entry.id   AF-A0A7C9EJZ3-F1
#
_cell.length_a   1.000
_cell.length_b   1.000
_cell.length_c   1.000
_cell.angle_alpha   90.00
_cell.angle_beta   90.00
_cell.angle_gamma   90.00
#
_symmetry.space_group_name_H-M   'P 1'
#
loop_
_entity.id
_entity.type
_entity.pdbx_description
1 polymer ?
#
loop_
_entity_poly.entity_id
_entity_poly.type
_entity_poly.pdbx_seq_one_letter_code
_entity_poly.pdbx_strand_id
1 'polypeptide(L)'
;EELISLPKECLHHLFSLCIRGSELSSISGLGEVFKNLHSLRHLELSACSSLRSLSGGLEHLTTLEKLVIWYADELDFSAAEDMPWKALKNLQSLELSGMFNLVALPNGL
;
A
#
# COMPACT_ATOMS: atom_id res chain seq x y z
N GLU A 1 13.80 7.51 -3.64
CA GLU A 1 14.07 6.91 -4.98
C GLU A 1 14.67 5.49 -4.96
N GLU A 2 14.87 4.83 -3.80
CA GLU A 2 15.67 3.58 -3.74
C GLU A 2 14.93 2.26 -4.02
N LEU A 3 13.59 2.21 -4.01
CA LEU A 3 12.84 0.95 -4.18
C LEU A 3 12.87 0.37 -5.60
N ILE A 4 13.19 1.18 -6.61
CA ILE A 4 13.29 0.76 -8.02
C ILE A 4 14.54 -0.10 -8.26
N SER A 5 15.48 -0.10 -7.31
CA SER A 5 16.75 -0.85 -7.38
C SER A 5 16.66 -2.28 -6.84
N LEU A 6 15.51 -2.70 -6.29
CA LEU A 6 15.38 -4.04 -5.73
C LEU A 6 15.45 -5.12 -6.83
N PRO A 7 16.23 -6.20 -6.65
CA PRO A 7 16.32 -7.28 -7.61
C PRO A 7 14.97 -8.00 -7.69
N LYS A 8 14.25 -7.77 -8.79
CA LYS A 8 12.87 -8.25 -9.01
C LYS A 8 12.79 -9.78 -8.95
N GLU A 9 13.85 -10.47 -9.33
CA GLU A 9 13.88 -11.93 -9.43
C GLU A 9 13.81 -12.62 -8.06
N CYS A 10 14.19 -11.98 -6.95
CA CYS A 10 14.20 -12.61 -5.62
C CYS A 10 12.94 -12.32 -4.78
N LEU A 11 12.04 -11.46 -5.25
CA LEU A 11 10.93 -10.97 -4.44
C LEU A 11 9.68 -11.88 -4.46
N HIS A 12 9.66 -12.92 -5.30
CA HIS A 12 8.51 -13.82 -5.45
C HIS A 12 8.19 -14.62 -4.17
N HIS A 13 9.17 -14.79 -3.27
CA HIS A 13 8.98 -15.41 -1.95
C HIS A 13 8.80 -14.41 -0.81
N LEU A 14 8.84 -13.11 -1.10
CA LEU A 14 8.71 -12.09 -0.06
C LEU A 14 7.31 -12.14 0.55
N PHE A 15 7.25 -12.47 1.83
CA PHE A 15 5.99 -12.61 2.56
C PHE A 15 5.53 -11.29 3.19
N SER A 16 6.47 -10.45 3.62
CA SER A 16 6.20 -9.18 4.26
C SER A 16 7.12 -8.09 3.72
N LEU A 17 6.56 -6.90 3.51
CA LEU A 17 7.26 -5.73 3.03
C LEU A 17 6.89 -4.52 3.90
N CYS A 18 7.90 -3.81 4.37
CA CYS A 18 7.75 -2.53 5.06
C CYS A 18 8.37 -1.44 4.21
N ILE A 19 7.59 -0.41 3.91
CA ILE A 19 8.03 0.78 3.17
C ILE A 19 7.97 1.96 4.13
N ARG A 20 9.11 2.64 4.27
CA ARG A 20 9.24 3.86 5.07
C ARG A 20 9.75 4.97 4.18
N GLY A 21 9.06 6.11 4.18
CA GLY A 21 9.53 7.25 3.39
C GLY A 21 8.57 8.43 3.41
N SER A 22 9.03 9.54 3.95
CA SER A 22 8.27 10.80 4.06
C SER A 22 7.95 11.42 2.70
N GLU A 23 8.78 11.16 1.70
CA GLU A 23 8.64 11.71 0.34
C GLU A 23 7.82 10.80 -0.60
N LEU A 24 7.33 9.65 -0.13
CA LEU A 24 6.52 8.76 -0.96
C LEU A 24 5.13 9.38 -1.17
N SER A 25 4.93 10.00 -2.33
CA SER A 25 3.67 10.66 -2.66
C SER A 25 2.63 9.75 -3.31
N SER A 26 3.07 8.66 -3.94
CA SER A 26 2.22 7.64 -4.55
C SER A 26 2.95 6.31 -4.64
N ILE A 27 2.21 5.20 -4.51
CA ILE A 27 2.75 3.85 -4.73
C ILE A 27 2.65 3.37 -6.18
N SER A 28 2.10 4.17 -7.09
CA SER A 28 2.00 3.80 -8.52
C SER A 28 3.36 3.53 -9.16
N GLY A 29 4.40 4.26 -8.76
CA GLY A 29 5.78 4.02 -9.19
C GLY A 29 6.35 2.68 -8.73
N LEU A 30 5.72 2.03 -7.74
CA LEU A 30 6.08 0.70 -7.24
C LEU A 30 5.26 -0.42 -7.89
N GLY A 31 4.31 -0.12 -8.77
CA GLY A 31 3.43 -1.11 -9.40
C GLY A 31 4.19 -2.26 -10.06
N GLU A 32 5.29 -1.96 -10.77
CA GLU A 32 6.15 -2.99 -11.39
C GLU A 32 6.87 -3.88 -10.36
N VAL A 33 7.19 -3.36 -9.17
CA VAL A 33 7.76 -4.17 -8.09
C VAL A 33 6.65 -5.06 -7.52
N PHE A 34 5.48 -4.48 -7.21
CA PHE A 34 4.34 -5.17 -6.62
C PHE A 34 3.79 -6.29 -7.51
N LYS A 35 3.88 -6.15 -8.84
CA LYS A 35 3.57 -7.24 -9.78
C LYS A 35 4.38 -8.51 -9.55
N ASN A 36 5.59 -8.41 -9.01
CA ASN A 36 6.46 -9.56 -8.74
C ASN A 36 6.28 -10.11 -7.31
N LEU A 37 5.47 -9.46 -6.47
CA LEU A 37 5.26 -9.80 -5.06
C LEU A 37 4.11 -10.79 -4.85
N HIS A 38 4.10 -11.90 -5.59
CA HIS A 38 3.00 -12.86 -5.59
C HIS A 38 2.74 -13.53 -4.22
N SER A 39 3.77 -13.68 -3.39
CA SER A 39 3.64 -14.30 -2.06
C SER A 39 3.40 -13.30 -0.93
N LEU A 40 3.29 -12.00 -1.24
CA LEU A 40 3.22 -10.96 -0.23
C LEU A 40 1.88 -10.98 0.47
N ARG A 41 1.91 -11.22 1.78
CA ARG A 41 0.73 -11.24 2.64
C ARG A 41 0.63 -10.02 3.52
N HIS A 42 1.75 -9.42 3.91
CA HIS A 42 1.77 -8.27 4.81
C HIS A 42 2.48 -7.08 4.17
N LEU A 43 1.79 -5.95 4.08
CA LEU A 43 2.35 -4.67 3.64
C LEU A 43 2.20 -3.64 4.74
N GLU A 44 3.30 -3.00 5.10
CA GLU A 44 3.33 -1.84 5.99
C GLU A 44 3.82 -0.61 5.23
N LEU A 45 3.04 0.47 5.27
CA LEU A 45 3.42 1.80 4.82
C LEU A 45 3.53 2.69 6.05
N SER A 46 4.74 3.13 6.40
CA SER A 46 4.98 3.87 7.65
C SER A 46 5.73 5.18 7.38
N ALA A 47 5.30 6.25 8.04
CA ALA A 47 5.87 7.59 7.88
C ALA A 47 5.85 8.08 6.42
N CYS A 48 4.75 7.81 5.72
CA CYS A 48 4.50 8.25 4.35
C CYS A 48 3.57 9.47 4.33
N SER A 49 3.99 10.55 4.98
CA SER A 49 3.16 11.74 5.23
C SER A 49 2.62 12.38 3.94
N SER A 50 3.39 12.34 2.85
CA SER A 50 2.99 12.90 1.55
C SER A 50 2.20 11.94 0.66
N LEU A 51 1.91 10.72 1.13
CA LEU A 51 1.21 9.70 0.35
C LEU A 51 -0.24 10.10 0.13
N ARG A 52 -0.64 10.31 -1.12
CA ARG A 52 -1.99 10.77 -1.48
C ARG A 52 -2.90 9.68 -2.02
N SER A 53 -2.31 8.65 -2.64
CA SER A 53 -3.07 7.59 -3.29
C SER A 53 -2.37 6.24 -3.15
N LEU A 54 -3.20 5.20 -3.05
CA LEU A 54 -2.81 3.80 -3.08
C LEU A 54 -3.04 3.14 -4.47
N SER A 55 -3.67 3.87 -5.40
CA SER A 55 -4.00 3.33 -6.73
C SER A 55 -2.77 3.18 -7.62
N GLY A 56 -2.86 2.28 -8.60
CA GLY A 56 -1.81 1.97 -9.57
C GLY A 56 -0.66 1.09 -9.04
N GLY A 57 -0.84 0.50 -7.86
CA GLY A 57 0.14 -0.40 -7.25
C GLY A 57 -0.53 -1.49 -6.44
N LEU A 58 -1.40 -1.13 -5.49
CA LEU A 58 -2.02 -2.09 -4.59
C LEU A 58 -2.94 -3.09 -5.32
N GLU A 59 -3.44 -2.77 -6.52
CA GLU A 59 -4.26 -3.70 -7.33
C GLU A 59 -3.53 -5.01 -7.66
N HIS A 60 -2.19 -4.99 -7.65
CA HIS A 60 -1.36 -6.14 -7.97
C HIS A 60 -1.18 -7.10 -6.79
N LEU A 61 -1.42 -6.65 -5.56
CA LEU A 61 -1.19 -7.40 -4.33
C LEU A 61 -2.41 -8.24 -3.93
N THR A 62 -2.84 -9.12 -4.83
CA THR A 62 -4.08 -9.91 -4.66
C THR A 62 -4.02 -10.95 -3.53
N THR A 63 -2.83 -11.33 -3.07
CA THR A 63 -2.59 -12.27 -1.96
C THR A 63 -2.42 -11.59 -0.60
N LEU A 64 -2.55 -10.26 -0.55
CA LEU A 64 -2.37 -9.47 0.66
C LEU A 64 -3.46 -9.79 1.69
N GLU A 65 -3.04 -10.13 2.90
CA GLU A 65 -3.89 -10.46 4.04
C GLU A 65 -3.89 -9.35 5.10
N LYS A 66 -2.79 -8.61 5.21
CA LYS A 66 -2.64 -7.50 6.16
C LYS A 66 -2.08 -6.26 5.49
N LEU A 67 -2.78 -5.14 5.66
CA LEU A 67 -2.33 -3.81 5.28
C LEU A 67 -2.24 -2.92 6.52
N VAL A 68 -1.08 -2.33 6.73
CA VAL A 68 -0.83 -1.38 7.82
C VAL A 68 -0.41 -0.05 7.21
N ILE A 69 -1.09 1.03 7.60
CA ILE A 69 -0.77 2.40 7.16
C ILE A 69 -0.62 3.28 8.39
N TRP A 70 0.60 3.77 8.60
CA TRP A 70 0.95 4.63 9.74
C TRP A 70 1.48 5.98 9.26
N TYR A 71 0.96 7.06 9.85
CA TYR A 71 1.42 8.43 9.60
C TYR A 71 1.39 8.81 8.10
N ALA A 72 0.21 8.71 7.49
CA ALA A 72 -0.06 9.06 6.09
C ALA A 72 -1.13 10.16 6.02
N ASP A 73 -0.76 11.38 6.40
CA ASP A 73 -1.72 12.47 6.64
C ASP A 73 -2.32 13.07 5.37
N GLU A 74 -1.64 12.97 4.23
CA GLU A 74 -2.18 13.39 2.94
C GLU A 74 -3.02 12.31 2.25
N LEU A 75 -3.15 11.13 2.87
CA LEU A 75 -3.89 10.02 2.27
C LEU A 75 -5.39 10.25 2.41
N ASP A 76 -6.04 10.50 1.28
CA ASP A 76 -7.47 10.76 1.22
C ASP A 76 -8.25 9.48 0.82
N PHE A 77 -9.05 8.97 1.75
CA PHE A 77 -9.95 7.84 1.50
C PHE A 77 -11.32 8.26 0.96
N SER A 78 -11.62 9.57 0.89
CA SER A 78 -12.90 10.06 0.36
C SER A 78 -13.00 9.90 -1.16
N ALA A 79 -11.85 9.84 -1.86
CA ALA A 79 -11.73 9.46 -3.27
C ALA A 79 -11.84 7.93 -3.49
N ALA A 80 -12.62 7.23 -2.65
CA ALA A 80 -12.70 5.77 -2.60
C ALA A 80 -13.10 5.09 -3.92
N GLU A 81 -13.73 5.80 -4.87
CA GLU A 81 -14.08 5.24 -6.18
C GLU A 81 -12.87 4.71 -6.95
N ASP A 82 -11.70 5.33 -6.77
CA ASP A 82 -10.44 4.96 -7.43
C ASP A 82 -9.52 4.08 -6.58
N MET A 83 -9.96 3.65 -5.40
CA MET A 83 -9.13 2.86 -4.50
C MET A 83 -9.15 1.35 -4.84
N PRO A 84 -8.02 0.65 -4.67
CA PRO A 84 -7.85 -0.73 -5.09
C PRO A 84 -8.46 -1.78 -4.13
N TRP A 85 -9.33 -1.40 -3.19
CA TRP A 85 -9.88 -2.30 -2.16
C TRP A 85 -10.53 -3.55 -2.75
N LYS A 86 -11.25 -3.40 -3.87
CA LYS A 86 -11.90 -4.52 -4.59
C LYS A 86 -10.91 -5.56 -5.11
N ALA A 87 -9.64 -5.18 -5.32
CA ALA A 87 -8.59 -6.10 -5.75
C ALA A 87 -8.02 -6.91 -4.57
N LEU A 88 -8.09 -6.37 -3.35
CA LEU A 88 -7.54 -6.97 -2.13
C LEU A 88 -8.50 -8.01 -1.51
N LYS A 89 -8.87 -9.02 -2.29
CA LYS A 89 -9.91 -10.02 -1.92
C LYS A 89 -9.55 -10.89 -0.71
N ASN A 90 -8.28 -10.96 -0.34
CA ASN A 90 -7.79 -11.76 0.79
C ASN A 90 -7.49 -10.90 2.02
N LEU A 91 -7.76 -9.59 1.98
CA LEU A 91 -7.46 -8.69 3.08
C LEU A 91 -8.33 -9.05 4.30
N GLN A 92 -7.68 -9.37 5.40
CA GLN A 92 -8.31 -9.75 6.66
C GLN A 92 -8.06 -8.71 7.76
N SER A 93 -6.98 -7.94 7.63
CA SER A 93 -6.58 -6.95 8.63
C SER A 93 -6.17 -5.65 7.93
N LEU A 94 -6.87 -4.57 8.29
CA LEU A 94 -6.50 -3.20 7.95
C LEU A 94 -6.24 -2.43 9.25
N GLU A 95 -5.03 -1.91 9.39
CA GLU A 95 -4.65 -1.06 10.51
C GLU A 95 -4.29 0.34 10.00
N LEU A 96 -5.06 1.34 10.44
CA LEU A 96 -4.82 2.76 10.17
C LEU A 96 -4.47 3.42 11.50
N SER A 97 -3.29 4.03 11.62
CA SER A 97 -2.85 4.66 12.86
C SER A 97 -2.07 5.95 12.61
N GLY A 98 -2.18 6.90 13.53
CA GLY A 98 -1.51 8.19 13.42
C GLY A 98 -1.90 8.97 12.16
N MET A 99 -3.14 8.81 11.69
CA MET A 99 -3.69 9.56 10.56
C MET A 99 -4.50 10.74 11.06
N PHE A 100 -3.95 11.96 11.00
CA PHE A 100 -4.61 13.13 11.60
C PHE A 100 -5.74 13.70 10.75
N ASN A 101 -5.74 13.44 9.43
CA ASN A 101 -6.76 13.93 8.50
C ASN A 101 -7.76 12.83 8.06
N LEU A 102 -7.76 11.67 8.72
CA LEU A 102 -8.69 10.59 8.40
C LEU A 102 -10.12 10.98 8.82
N VAL A 103 -10.91 11.46 7.86
CA VAL A 103 -12.30 11.87 8.10
C VAL A 103 -13.31 10.73 7.92
N ALA A 104 -12.98 9.73 7.11
CA ALA A 104 -13.83 8.58 6.83
C ALA A 104 -13.00 7.37 6.40
N LEU A 105 -13.52 6.16 6.66
CA LEU A 105 -13.00 4.94 6.07
C LEU A 105 -13.45 4.84 4.60
N PRO A 106 -12.67 4.18 3.73
CA PRO A 106 -13.03 4.07 2.33
C PRO A 106 -14.22 3.14 2.14
N ASN A 107 -15.05 3.47 1.15
CA ASN A 107 -16.14 2.60 0.71
C ASN A 107 -15.59 1.39 -0.06
N GLY A 108 -16.17 0.21 0.14
CA GLY A 108 -15.78 -1.01 -0.57
C GLY A 108 -14.68 -1.84 0.10
N LEU A 109 -14.33 -1.50 1.35
CA LEU A 109 -13.77 -2.45 2.34
C LEU A 109 -14.79 -3.51 2.74
#